data_AF-A0KRS1-F1
#
_entry.id   AF-A0KRS1-F1
#
_cell.length_a   1.000
_cell.length_b   1.000
_cell.length_c   1.000
_cell.angle_alpha   90.00
_cell.angle_beta   90.00
_cell.angle_gamma   90.00
#
_symmetry.space_group_name_H-M   'P 1'
#
loop_
_entity.id
_entity.type
_entity.pdbx_description
1 polymer ?
#
loop_
_entity_poly.entity_id
_entity_poly.type
_entity_poly.pdbx_seq_one_letter_code
_entity_poly.pdbx_strand_id
1 'polypeptide(L)'
;MQPITAFTLRVSDTEALTQPLYFNQQAAGVNIAGRQLEAQYRCSLPNGAQGYLLLTSYNCPFEESTECSLLDASFKLVASRSLSQSYHSFLLYAHWPVADNGLRLHYYDQLVWDLYILPSRLGRFGGPRLEFSPVANPECDPHTASSMAELSQRLANIETGR
;
A
#
# COMPACT_ATOMS: atom_id res chain seq x y z
N MET A 1 -11.71 -0.49 6.46
CA MET A 1 -11.33 0.26 5.23
C MET A 1 -12.18 -0.18 4.05
N GLN A 2 -12.50 0.71 3.11
CA GLN A 2 -13.34 0.41 1.94
C GLN A 2 -12.53 0.56 0.63
N PRO A 3 -12.39 -0.49 -0.21
CA PRO A 3 -11.77 -0.36 -1.53
C PRO A 3 -12.50 0.65 -2.42
N ILE A 4 -11.74 1.39 -3.23
CA ILE A 4 -12.28 2.33 -4.24
C ILE A 4 -11.53 2.18 -5.57
N THR A 5 -11.93 2.92 -6.61
CA THR A 5 -11.28 2.92 -7.94
C THR A 5 -11.15 4.32 -8.56
N ALA A 6 -11.33 5.36 -7.74
CA ALA A 6 -11.48 6.74 -8.21
C ALA A 6 -10.15 7.46 -8.51
N PHE A 7 -9.04 6.99 -7.92
CA PHE A 7 -7.73 7.57 -8.13
C PHE A 7 -7.01 6.95 -9.32
N THR A 8 -6.27 7.80 -10.03
CA THR A 8 -5.35 7.41 -11.12
C THR A 8 -4.08 8.24 -11.04
N LEU A 9 -2.96 7.66 -11.48
CA LEU A 9 -1.71 8.38 -11.69
C LEU A 9 -1.57 8.77 -13.16
N ARG A 10 -1.09 9.99 -13.43
CA ARG A 10 -0.59 10.33 -14.76
C ARG A 10 0.92 10.13 -14.75
N VAL A 11 1.35 8.93 -15.13
CA VAL A 11 2.76 8.58 -15.24
C VAL A 11 3.36 9.36 -16.40
N SER A 12 4.42 10.11 -16.12
CA SER A 12 5.24 10.74 -17.15
C SER A 12 6.44 9.86 -17.47
N ASP A 13 6.98 9.98 -18.69
CA ASP A 13 8.23 9.30 -19.13
C ASP A 13 9.49 9.84 -18.43
N THR A 14 9.32 10.63 -17.37
CA THR A 14 10.42 11.24 -16.63
C THR A 14 10.89 10.32 -15.51
N GLU A 15 12.15 10.48 -15.09
CA GLU A 15 12.70 9.80 -13.91
C GLU A 15 12.10 10.30 -12.58
N ALA A 16 11.01 11.08 -12.61
CA ALA A 16 10.41 11.63 -11.42
C ALA A 16 9.94 10.53 -10.45
N LEU A 17 10.36 10.67 -9.19
CA LEU A 17 9.99 9.78 -8.09
C LEU A 17 8.52 9.97 -7.66
N THR A 18 7.94 11.14 -7.96
CA THR A 18 6.53 11.41 -7.62
C THR A 18 5.72 11.70 -8.86
N GLN A 19 4.49 11.23 -8.89
CA GLN A 19 3.56 11.39 -10.00
C GLN A 19 2.32 12.20 -9.58
N PRO A 20 1.77 13.04 -10.47
CA PRO A 20 0.56 13.79 -10.19
C PRO A 20 -0.65 12.86 -10.05
N LEU A 21 -1.41 13.08 -8.97
CA LEU A 21 -2.58 12.30 -8.63
C LEU A 21 -3.84 12.95 -9.21
N TYR A 22 -4.75 12.11 -9.71
CA TYR A 22 -6.05 12.50 -10.20
C TYR A 22 -7.13 11.73 -9.45
N PHE A 23 -8.27 12.37 -9.16
CA PHE A 23 -9.45 11.77 -8.58
C PHE A 23 -10.63 12.00 -9.52
N ASN A 24 -11.29 10.93 -9.97
CA ASN A 24 -12.34 10.98 -10.99
C ASN A 24 -11.91 11.81 -12.23
N GLN A 25 -10.70 11.56 -12.72
CA GLN A 25 -10.07 12.23 -13.88
C GLN A 25 -9.76 13.72 -13.70
N GLN A 26 -9.96 14.29 -12.50
CA GLN A 26 -9.59 15.67 -12.18
C GLN A 26 -8.31 15.72 -11.34
N ALA A 27 -7.47 16.73 -11.58
CA ALA A 27 -6.24 16.88 -10.82
C ALA A 27 -6.55 17.06 -9.33
N ALA A 28 -5.97 16.21 -8.49
CA ALA A 28 -6.14 16.27 -7.04
C ALA A 28 -5.25 17.35 -6.38
N GLY A 29 -4.35 17.98 -7.15
CA GLY A 29 -3.45 19.03 -6.67
C GLY A 29 -2.29 18.51 -5.79
N VAL A 30 -2.05 17.20 -5.78
CA VAL A 30 -1.00 16.55 -5.01
C VAL A 30 -0.21 15.58 -5.88
N ASN A 31 1.08 15.44 -5.58
CA ASN A 31 1.92 14.39 -6.16
C ASN A 31 2.20 13.34 -5.07
N ILE A 32 2.18 12.06 -5.46
CA ILE A 32 2.52 10.94 -4.56
C ILE A 32 3.67 10.13 -5.13
N ALA A 33 4.41 9.44 -4.26
CA ALA A 33 5.48 8.55 -4.65
C ALA A 33 4.94 7.35 -5.47
N GLY A 34 5.82 6.68 -6.21
CA GLY A 34 5.49 5.50 -7.00
C GLY A 34 5.02 5.80 -8.43
N ARG A 35 5.01 4.77 -9.27
CA ARG A 35 4.66 4.83 -10.71
C ARG A 35 3.41 4.04 -11.06
N GLN A 36 3.16 2.95 -10.35
CA GLN A 36 1.95 2.14 -10.54
C GLN A 36 1.08 2.25 -9.30
N LEU A 37 -0.23 2.43 -9.49
CA LEU A 37 -1.21 2.37 -8.40
C LEU A 37 -1.63 0.92 -8.20
N GLU A 38 -1.27 0.34 -7.06
CA GLU A 38 -1.58 -1.05 -6.72
C GLU A 38 -2.92 -1.17 -6.03
N ALA A 39 -3.19 -0.26 -5.08
CA ALA A 39 -4.42 -0.29 -4.31
C ALA A 39 -4.84 1.11 -3.85
N GLN A 40 -6.14 1.26 -3.58
CA GLN A 40 -6.70 2.50 -3.07
C GLN A 40 -7.90 2.22 -2.16
N TYR A 41 -7.94 2.92 -1.04
CA TYR A 41 -8.93 2.72 0.00
C TYR A 41 -9.45 4.05 0.53
N ARG A 42 -10.75 4.10 0.81
CA ARG A 42 -11.32 5.06 1.76
C ARG A 42 -11.11 4.51 3.18
N CYS A 43 -10.64 5.37 4.08
CA CYS A 43 -10.31 4.99 5.45
C CYS A 43 -10.70 6.08 6.45
N SER A 44 -10.72 5.73 7.74
CA SER A 44 -10.90 6.68 8.84
C SER A 44 -9.54 7.11 9.36
N LEU A 45 -9.34 8.42 9.49
CA LEU A 45 -8.17 9.00 10.15
C LEU A 45 -8.33 8.92 11.68
N PRO A 46 -7.24 9.01 12.46
CA PRO A 46 -7.29 8.92 13.92
C PRO A 46 -8.18 9.98 14.60
N ASN A 47 -8.46 11.09 13.93
CA ASN A 47 -9.37 12.14 14.40
C ASN A 47 -10.83 11.91 14.00
N GLY A 48 -11.17 10.76 13.42
CA GLY A 48 -12.52 10.40 12.94
C GLY A 48 -12.89 10.98 11.58
N ALA A 49 -12.03 11.82 10.97
CA ALA A 49 -12.27 12.32 9.63
C ALA A 49 -12.05 11.24 8.57
N GLN A 50 -12.70 11.38 7.42
CA GLN A 50 -12.42 10.52 6.27
C GLN A 50 -11.05 10.88 5.67
N GLY A 51 -10.35 9.85 5.20
CA GLY A 51 -9.13 9.97 4.40
C GLY A 51 -9.08 8.91 3.30
N TYR A 52 -7.96 8.91 2.59
CA TYR A 52 -7.67 7.96 1.52
C TYR A 52 -6.28 7.37 1.70
N LEU A 53 -6.16 6.05 1.60
CA LEU A 53 -4.87 5.36 1.61
C LEU A 53 -4.61 4.80 0.21
N LEU A 54 -3.45 5.17 -0.34
CA LEU A 54 -3.02 4.77 -1.67
C LEU A 54 -1.73 3.96 -1.54
N LEU A 55 -1.69 2.81 -2.19
CA LEU A 55 -0.51 1.98 -2.33
C LEU A 55 -0.02 2.06 -3.77
N THR A 56 1.26 2.33 -3.92
CA THR A 56 1.91 2.48 -5.21
C THR A 56 3.24 1.74 -5.20
N SER A 57 3.73 1.34 -6.37
CA SER A 57 5.03 0.68 -6.52
C SER A 57 5.92 1.40 -7.54
N TYR A 58 7.21 1.15 -7.47
CA TYR A 58 8.13 1.45 -8.58
C TYR A 58 8.52 0.15 -9.27
N ASN A 59 8.41 0.11 -10.60
CA ASN A 59 9.15 -0.84 -11.42
C ASN A 59 10.62 -0.38 -11.52
N CYS A 60 11.38 -0.54 -10.43
CA CYS A 60 12.82 -0.36 -10.43
C CYS A 60 13.47 -1.75 -10.39
N PRO A 61 14.34 -2.10 -11.35
CA PRO A 61 15.11 -3.33 -11.26
C PRO A 61 15.84 -3.40 -9.92
N PHE A 62 15.72 -4.52 -9.20
CA PHE A 62 16.42 -4.85 -7.95
C PHE A 62 15.94 -4.14 -6.66
N GLU A 63 15.07 -3.13 -6.74
CA GLU A 63 14.53 -2.40 -5.58
C GLU A 63 13.03 -2.12 -5.74
N GLU A 64 12.23 -3.17 -5.88
CA GLU A 64 10.78 -3.04 -5.88
C GLU A 64 10.32 -2.66 -4.47
N SER A 65 9.83 -1.42 -4.31
CA SER A 65 9.29 -0.91 -3.06
C SER A 65 7.77 -0.73 -3.13
N THR A 66 7.12 -0.85 -1.97
CA THR A 66 5.74 -0.40 -1.79
C THR A 66 5.76 0.96 -1.10
N GLU A 67 5.22 1.96 -1.78
CA GLU A 67 4.99 3.29 -1.26
C GLU A 67 3.55 3.43 -0.79
N CYS A 68 3.37 3.97 0.41
CA CYS A 68 2.06 4.23 0.99
C CYS A 68 1.88 5.73 1.19
N SER A 69 0.78 6.27 0.65
CA SER A 69 0.40 7.68 0.78
C SER A 69 -0.96 7.79 1.44
N LEU A 70 -1.03 8.50 2.57
CA LEU A 70 -2.27 8.79 3.29
C LEU A 70 -2.67 10.24 3.03
N LEU A 71 -3.87 10.41 2.49
CA LEU A 71 -4.48 11.70 2.18
C LEU A 71 -5.63 12.00 3.13
N ASP A 72 -5.87 13.27 3.42
CA ASP A 72 -7.13 13.71 4.02
C ASP A 72 -8.26 13.84 2.98
N ALA A 73 -9.44 14.23 3.44
CA ALA A 73 -10.62 14.43 2.58
C ALA A 73 -10.44 15.52 1.50
N SER A 74 -9.48 16.42 1.68
CA SER A 74 -9.12 17.49 0.74
C SER A 74 -7.95 17.09 -0.19
N PHE A 75 -7.61 15.80 -0.23
CA PHE A 75 -6.48 15.22 -0.97
C PHE A 75 -5.10 15.73 -0.56
N LYS A 76 -4.97 16.35 0.62
CA LYS A 76 -3.66 16.74 1.13
C LYS A 76 -2.95 15.51 1.67
N LEU A 77 -1.67 15.34 1.30
CA LEU A 77 -0.81 14.30 1.87
C LEU A 77 -0.55 14.59 3.35
N VAL A 78 -1.02 13.70 4.23
CA VAL A 78 -0.90 13.83 5.69
C VAL A 78 0.09 12.83 6.29
N ALA A 79 0.39 11.74 5.61
CA ALA A 79 1.48 10.83 5.95
C ALA A 79 1.95 10.05 4.72
N SER A 80 3.21 9.65 4.71
CA SER A 80 3.75 8.69 3.76
C SER A 80 4.70 7.73 4.44
N ARG A 81 4.86 6.54 3.87
CA ARG A 81 5.88 5.57 4.29
C ARG A 81 6.21 4.62 3.15
N SER A 82 7.49 4.29 3.04
CA SER A 82 7.99 3.27 2.12
C SER A 82 8.25 1.98 2.88
N LEU A 83 7.95 0.85 2.24
CA LEU A 83 8.51 -0.44 2.58
C LEU A 83 9.49 -0.83 1.46
N SER A 84 10.77 -0.67 1.77
CA SER A 84 11.90 -1.01 0.90
C SER A 84 13.02 -1.62 1.74
N GLN A 85 13.67 -2.65 1.23
CA GLN A 85 14.84 -3.29 1.83
C GLN A 85 15.74 -3.79 0.70
N SER A 86 17.06 -3.63 0.85
CA SER A 86 18.01 -4.17 -0.11
C SER A 86 17.86 -5.68 -0.22
N TYR A 87 17.93 -6.20 -1.45
CA TYR A 87 17.80 -7.63 -1.77
C TYR A 87 16.44 -8.28 -1.51
N HIS A 88 15.40 -7.48 -1.29
CA HIS A 88 14.02 -7.95 -1.20
C HIS A 88 13.16 -7.26 -2.27
N SER A 89 12.28 -8.04 -2.92
CA SER A 89 11.22 -7.49 -3.77
C SER A 89 9.96 -7.33 -2.94
N PHE A 90 9.42 -6.12 -2.86
CA PHE A 90 8.08 -5.87 -2.33
C PHE A 90 7.05 -5.79 -3.47
N LEU A 91 7.08 -6.75 -4.39
CA LEU A 91 6.02 -6.95 -5.37
C LEU A 91 4.76 -7.44 -4.66
N LEU A 92 3.75 -6.57 -4.62
CA LEU A 92 2.49 -6.88 -3.95
C LEU A 92 1.73 -7.96 -4.73
N TYR A 93 1.42 -9.07 -4.07
CA TYR A 93 0.59 -10.13 -4.65
C TYR A 93 -0.88 -9.94 -4.30
N ALA A 94 -1.18 -9.69 -3.02
CA ALA A 94 -2.53 -9.52 -2.53
C ALA A 94 -2.58 -8.56 -1.35
N HIS A 95 -3.74 -7.95 -1.12
CA HIS A 95 -3.97 -7.06 0.00
C HIS A 95 -5.44 -7.05 0.42
N TRP A 96 -5.71 -6.89 1.72
CA TRP A 96 -7.08 -6.82 2.24
C TRP A 96 -7.17 -6.04 3.54
N PRO A 97 -8.32 -5.42 3.86
CA PRO A 97 -8.57 -4.84 5.18
C PRO A 97 -8.55 -5.90 6.28
N VAL A 98 -7.85 -5.60 7.37
CA VAL A 98 -7.89 -6.37 8.63
C VAL A 98 -8.53 -5.56 9.77
N ALA A 99 -8.64 -4.24 9.60
CA ALA A 99 -9.33 -3.33 10.51
C ALA A 99 -9.79 -2.06 9.76
N ASP A 100 -10.46 -1.14 10.46
CA ASP A 100 -10.82 0.16 9.88
C ASP A 100 -9.63 1.04 9.55
N ASN A 101 -8.52 0.84 10.26
CA ASN A 101 -7.25 1.54 10.10
C ASN A 101 -6.11 0.61 9.66
N GLY A 102 -6.39 -0.66 9.32
CA GLY A 102 -5.37 -1.67 9.03
C GLY A 102 -5.58 -2.39 7.70
N LEU A 103 -4.50 -2.57 6.96
CA LEU A 103 -4.41 -3.45 5.79
C LEU A 103 -3.40 -4.56 6.05
N ARG A 104 -3.70 -5.77 5.57
CA ARG A 104 -2.72 -6.82 5.38
C ARG A 104 -2.22 -6.80 3.95
N LEU A 105 -0.91 -6.92 3.79
CA LEU A 105 -0.17 -6.91 2.54
C LEU A 105 0.59 -8.22 2.43
N HIS A 106 0.36 -8.94 1.34
CA HIS A 106 1.00 -10.21 1.03
C HIS A 106 1.81 -10.06 -0.26
N TYR A 107 3.10 -10.36 -0.18
CA TYR A 107 4.10 -10.15 -1.23
C TYR A 107 4.55 -11.48 -1.84
N TYR A 108 5.11 -11.43 -3.06
CA TYR A 108 5.54 -12.62 -3.81
C TYR A 108 6.59 -13.49 -3.09
N ASP A 109 7.46 -12.90 -2.29
CA ASP A 109 8.47 -13.62 -1.48
C ASP A 109 7.86 -14.34 -0.25
N GLN A 110 6.55 -14.59 -0.24
CA GLN A 110 5.79 -15.15 0.89
C GLN A 110 5.88 -14.28 2.17
N LEU A 111 6.21 -13.00 2.01
CA LEU A 111 6.26 -12.03 3.09
C LEU A 111 4.87 -11.47 3.36
N VAL A 112 4.51 -11.36 4.63
CA VAL A 112 3.23 -10.77 5.05
C VAL A 112 3.49 -9.65 6.06
N TRP A 113 2.91 -8.49 5.78
CA TRP A 113 3.01 -7.29 6.60
C TRP A 113 1.63 -6.71 6.86
N ASP A 114 1.44 -6.17 8.07
CA ASP A 114 0.34 -5.28 8.34
C ASP A 114 0.79 -3.82 8.20
N LEU A 115 -0.09 -3.01 7.62
CA LEU A 115 0.03 -1.56 7.54
C LEU A 115 -1.09 -0.93 8.34
N TYR A 116 -0.73 -0.14 9.36
CA TYR A 116 -1.69 0.57 10.21
C TYR A 116 -1.59 2.08 10.06
N ILE A 117 -2.75 2.74 10.09
CA ILE A 117 -2.89 4.17 10.29
C ILE A 117 -3.00 4.42 11.80
N LEU A 118 -2.01 5.10 12.35
CA LEU A 118 -1.88 5.36 13.79
C LEU A 118 -1.90 6.86 14.10
N PRO A 119 -2.28 7.27 15.32
CA PRO A 119 -2.14 8.64 15.79
C PRO A 119 -0.69 9.14 15.73
N SER A 120 -0.51 10.45 15.79
CA SER A 120 0.81 11.07 15.98
C SER A 120 1.47 10.60 17.27
N ARG A 121 2.81 10.46 17.26
CA ARG A 121 3.60 10.31 18.49
C ARG A 121 3.70 11.62 19.29
N LEU A 122 3.47 12.76 18.63
CA LEU A 122 3.47 14.10 19.23
C LEU A 122 2.08 14.52 19.76
N GLY A 123 1.15 13.57 19.89
CA GLY A 123 -0.23 13.85 20.33
C GLY A 123 -0.96 14.80 19.39
N ARG A 124 -1.69 15.77 19.94
CA ARG A 124 -2.55 16.71 19.19
C ARG A 124 -1.80 17.60 18.17
N PHE A 125 -0.47 17.67 18.25
CA PHE A 125 0.34 18.58 17.44
C PHE A 125 0.96 17.95 16.20
N GLY A 126 0.83 16.63 16.00
CA GLY A 126 1.33 15.98 14.80
C GLY A 126 0.23 15.30 13.98
N GLY A 127 0.56 15.00 12.72
CA GLY A 127 -0.31 14.27 11.82
C GLY A 127 -0.38 12.77 12.13
N PRO A 128 -1.33 12.04 11.49
CA PRO A 128 -1.33 10.59 11.53
C PRO A 128 0.01 10.02 11.01
N ARG A 129 0.29 8.77 11.33
CA ARG A 129 1.44 8.04 10.80
C ARG A 129 1.03 6.71 10.22
N LEU A 130 1.84 6.22 9.30
CA LEU A 130 1.75 4.88 8.75
C LEU A 130 2.78 3.99 9.43
N GLU A 131 2.39 2.77 9.78
CA GLU A 131 3.27 1.82 10.46
C GLU A 131 3.16 0.42 9.87
N PHE A 132 4.30 -0.08 9.39
CA PHE A 132 4.46 -1.46 8.95
C PHE A 132 4.86 -2.33 10.13
N SER A 133 4.23 -3.49 10.24
CA SER A 133 4.57 -4.53 11.21
C SER A 133 4.62 -5.89 10.49
N PRO A 134 5.72 -6.66 10.60
CA PRO A 134 5.77 -7.99 10.01
C PRO A 134 4.82 -8.92 10.76
N VAL A 135 4.12 -9.78 10.02
CA VAL A 135 3.25 -10.81 10.63
C VAL A 135 4.10 -12.03 10.93
N ALA A 136 4.28 -12.35 12.21
CA ALA A 136 5.20 -13.41 12.64
C ALA A 136 4.74 -14.82 12.25
N ASN A 137 3.45 -15.11 12.39
CA ASN A 137 2.84 -16.42 12.12
C ASN A 137 1.66 -16.24 11.15
N PRO A 138 1.91 -15.88 9.88
CA PRO A 138 0.86 -15.56 8.92
C PRO A 138 -0.11 -16.73 8.69
N GLU A 139 0.36 -17.97 8.78
CA GLU A 139 -0.42 -19.20 8.65
C GLU A 139 -1.50 -19.40 9.72
N CYS A 140 -1.40 -18.70 10.85
CA CYS A 140 -2.41 -18.77 11.92
C CYS A 140 -3.71 -18.05 11.56
N ASP A 141 -3.68 -17.12 10.59
CA ASP A 141 -4.88 -16.47 10.07
C ASP A 141 -5.39 -17.22 8.83
N PRO A 142 -6.63 -17.75 8.81
CA PRO A 142 -7.12 -18.59 7.71
C PRO A 142 -7.11 -17.90 6.35
N HIS A 143 -7.40 -16.60 6.29
CA HIS A 143 -7.39 -15.85 5.04
C HIS A 143 -5.96 -15.69 4.52
N THR A 144 -5.03 -15.31 5.40
CA THR A 144 -3.60 -15.20 5.08
C THR A 144 -3.06 -16.55 4.60
N ALA A 145 -3.33 -17.64 5.33
CA ALA A 145 -2.92 -18.99 4.96
C ALA A 145 -3.44 -19.41 3.57
N SER A 146 -4.71 -19.12 3.27
CA SER A 146 -5.30 -19.38 1.95
C SER A 146 -4.60 -18.60 0.85
N SER A 147 -4.30 -17.31 1.08
CA SER A 147 -3.60 -16.47 0.10
C SER A 147 -2.17 -16.97 -0.17
N MET A 148 -1.44 -17.38 0.88
CA MET A 148 -0.09 -17.94 0.75
C MET A 148 -0.07 -19.29 0.02
N ALA A 149 -1.07 -20.14 0.27
CA ALA A 149 -1.23 -21.40 -0.44
C ALA A 149 -1.52 -21.19 -1.94
N GLU A 150 -2.40 -20.23 -2.27
CA GLU A 150 -2.70 -19.85 -3.66
C GLU A 150 -1.45 -19.37 -4.40
N LEU A 151 -0.66 -18.49 -3.76
CA LEU A 151 0.58 -18.00 -4.35
C LEU A 151 1.61 -19.12 -4.54
N SER A 152 1.76 -20.01 -3.55
CA SER A 152 2.65 -21.17 -3.65
C SER A 152 2.29 -22.06 -4.83
N GLN A 153 1.00 -22.33 -5.02
CA GLN A 153 0.51 -23.12 -6.14
C GLN A 153 0.76 -22.43 -7.48
N ARG A 154 0.55 -21.11 -7.54
CA ARG A 154 0.81 -20.31 -8.75
C ARG A 154 2.28 -20.34 -9.15
N LEU A 155 3.20 -20.19 -8.19
CA LEU A 155 4.64 -20.23 -8.43
C LEU A 155 5.08 -21.63 -8.90
N ALA A 156 4.57 -22.69 -8.26
CA ALA A 156 4.85 -24.07 -8.69
C ALA A 156 4.37 -24.35 -10.13
N ASN A 157 3.22 -23.81 -10.54
CA ASN A 157 2.74 -23.94 -11.92
C ASN A 157 3.65 -23.24 -12.93
N ILE A 158 4.19 -22.06 -12.58
CA ILE A 158 5.14 -21.34 -13.42
C ILE A 158 6.45 -22.13 -13.58
N GLU A 159 6.97 -22.70 -12.50
CA GLU A 159 8.19 -23.50 -12.50
C GLU A 159 8.04 -24.82 -13.27
N THR A 160 6.85 -25.43 -13.23
CA THR A 160 6.58 -26.72 -13.87
C THR A 160 6.13 -26.62 -15.32
N GLY A 161 5.92 -25.41 -15.85
CA GLY A 161 5.73 -25.20 -17.29
C GLY A 161 4.59 -26.02 -17.89
N ARG A 162 3.43 -26.01 -17.23
CA ARG A 162 2.12 -26.17 -17.86
C ARG A 162 1.30 -24.92 -17.64
#